data_AF-A0A1A8L0M1-F1
#
_entry.id   AF-A0A1A8L0M1-F1
#
_cell.length_a   1.000
_cell.length_b   1.000
_cell.length_c   1.000
_cell.angle_alpha   90.00
_cell.angle_beta   90.00
_cell.angle_gamma   90.00
#
_symmetry.space_group_name_H-M   'P 1'
#
loop_
_entity.id
_entity.type
_entity.pdbx_description
1 polymer ?
#
loop_
_entity_poly.entity_id
_entity_poly.type
_entity_poly.pdbx_seq_one_letter_code
_entity_poly.pdbx_strand_id
1 'polypeptide(L)'
;KRMNVDKIIAVERLVKGKFQDNFEFLQWFKRFFDANYDGKEYDPLLMRQGQEGTPPPSNPAPMRTSPTAPKTVPPPQRQINAPTPRRNTPMTRNGGDAELVELNQQILDMKLTIDGLEKERDFYFGKLRDIELICQENENENSSVLGKIIDILYATEEGFAPPEDEEIDKGAGDQEEF
;
A
#
# COMPACT_ATOMS: atom_id res chain seq x y z
N LYS A 1 -18.96 24.49 8.39
CA LYS A 1 -19.62 23.30 8.98
C LYS A 1 -18.94 23.05 10.33
N ARG A 2 -19.64 23.14 11.47
CA ARG A 2 -19.05 22.73 12.77
C ARG A 2 -18.88 21.21 12.68
N MET A 3 -17.64 20.74 12.69
CA MET A 3 -17.37 19.31 12.78
C MET A 3 -17.69 18.92 14.21
N ASN A 4 -18.66 18.03 14.43
CA ASN A 4 -19.12 17.60 15.75
C ASN A 4 -18.05 16.75 16.45
N VAL A 5 -16.95 17.38 16.86
CA VAL A 5 -15.87 16.77 17.64
C VAL A 5 -16.00 17.28 19.06
N ASP A 6 -16.75 16.54 19.90
CA ASP A 6 -17.00 16.93 21.30
C ASP A 6 -15.81 16.64 22.23
N LYS A 7 -14.73 16.03 21.71
CA LYS A 7 -13.53 15.76 22.51
C LYS A 7 -12.65 17.00 22.62
N ILE A 8 -12.44 17.45 23.85
CA ILE A 8 -11.50 18.53 24.18
C ILE A 8 -10.05 18.01 24.08
N ILE A 9 -9.25 18.62 23.21
CA ILE A 9 -7.82 18.31 23.04
C ILE A 9 -7.00 19.27 23.90
N ALA A 10 -6.30 18.74 24.92
CA ALA A 10 -5.46 19.54 25.81
C ALA A 10 -4.09 19.86 25.17
N VAL A 11 -4.08 20.81 24.23
CA VAL A 11 -2.88 21.20 23.44
C VAL A 11 -1.67 21.51 24.32
N GLU A 12 -1.86 22.23 25.43
CA GLU A 12 -0.82 22.59 26.39
C GLU A 12 -0.09 21.38 27.01
N ARG A 13 -0.74 20.22 27.07
CA ARG A 13 -0.12 18.98 27.55
C ARG A 13 0.65 18.27 26.43
N LEU A 14 0.14 18.33 25.20
CA LEU A 14 0.78 17.73 24.03
C LEU A 14 2.10 18.40 23.67
N VAL A 15 2.12 19.75 23.69
CA VAL A 15 3.31 20.56 23.35
C VAL A 15 4.48 20.28 24.30
N LYS A 16 4.21 19.82 25.53
CA LYS A 16 5.25 19.40 26.50
C LYS A 16 5.98 18.11 26.10
N GLY A 17 5.52 17.40 25.07
CA GLY A 17 6.18 16.20 24.55
C GLY A 17 6.15 14.98 25.48
N LYS A 18 5.29 14.98 26.52
CA LYS A 18 5.15 13.85 27.43
C LYS A 18 4.56 12.66 26.69
N PHE A 19 5.18 11.48 26.83
CA PHE A 19 4.75 10.27 26.12
C PHE A 19 3.29 9.91 26.40
N GLN A 20 2.87 9.90 27.67
CA GLN A 20 1.53 9.49 28.07
C GLN A 20 0.43 10.34 27.41
N ASP A 21 0.58 11.67 27.46
CA ASP A 21 -0.42 12.60 26.92
C ASP A 21 -0.48 12.49 25.38
N ASN A 22 0.67 12.37 24.71
CA ASN A 22 0.74 12.25 23.25
C ASN A 22 0.26 10.87 22.76
N PHE A 23 0.57 9.80 23.48
CA PHE A 23 0.14 8.46 23.13
C PHE A 23 -1.39 8.31 23.26
N GLU A 24 -1.97 8.82 24.35
CA GLU A 24 -3.43 8.83 24.54
C GLU A 24 -4.15 9.63 23.44
N PHE A 25 -3.57 10.77 23.03
CA PHE A 25 -4.07 11.54 21.90
C PHE A 25 -4.03 10.75 20.59
N LEU A 26 -2.90 10.10 20.27
CA LEU A 26 -2.73 9.32 19.03
C LEU A 26 -3.69 8.12 18.98
N GLN A 27 -3.89 7.42 20.10
CA GLN A 27 -4.85 6.31 20.17
C GLN A 27 -6.27 6.77 19.82
N TRP A 28 -6.69 7.90 20.39
CA TRP A 28 -7.98 8.47 20.05
C TRP A 28 -8.03 8.97 18.61
N PHE A 29 -6.99 9.67 18.16
CA PHE A 29 -6.94 10.24 16.82
C PHE A 29 -7.03 9.15 15.75
N LYS A 30 -6.37 8.01 15.94
CA LYS A 30 -6.48 6.85 15.05
C LYS A 30 -7.92 6.35 14.97
N ARG A 31 -8.58 6.14 16.11
CA ARG A 31 -9.99 5.71 16.15
C ARG A 31 -10.92 6.72 15.49
N PHE A 32 -10.68 8.01 15.72
CA PHE A 32 -11.43 9.09 15.07
C PHE A 32 -11.22 9.07 13.56
N PHE A 33 -9.97 8.95 13.10
CA PHE A 33 -9.65 8.89 11.68
C PHE A 33 -10.34 7.69 11.00
N ASP A 34 -10.22 6.49 11.57
CA ASP A 34 -10.82 5.28 11.01
C ASP A 34 -12.35 5.38 10.86
N ALA A 35 -13.01 6.03 11.83
CA ALA A 35 -14.46 6.18 11.81
C ALA A 35 -14.96 7.28 10.84
N ASN A 36 -14.10 8.19 10.43
CA ASN A 36 -14.49 9.37 9.64
C ASN A 36 -13.84 9.44 8.25
N TYR A 37 -12.82 8.63 7.98
CA TYR A 37 -12.16 8.57 6.69
C TYR A 37 -13.06 7.83 5.69
N ASP A 38 -13.42 8.51 4.61
CA ASP A 38 -14.32 8.01 3.57
C ASP A 38 -13.58 7.36 2.39
N GLY A 39 -12.29 7.05 2.56
CA GLY A 39 -11.46 6.39 1.55
C GLY A 39 -10.99 7.29 0.42
N LYS A 40 -11.35 8.58 0.43
CA LYS A 40 -11.01 9.49 -0.67
C LYS A 40 -9.55 9.93 -0.62
N GLU A 41 -8.98 10.07 -1.81
CA GLU A 41 -7.63 10.57 -1.99
C GLU A 41 -7.53 12.04 -1.51
N TYR A 42 -6.51 12.32 -0.70
CA TYR A 42 -6.33 13.62 -0.09
C TYR A 42 -5.77 14.62 -1.12
N ASP A 43 -6.61 15.54 -1.60
CA ASP A 43 -6.16 16.67 -2.41
C ASP A 43 -5.78 17.86 -1.49
N PRO A 44 -4.49 18.17 -1.34
CA PRO A 44 -4.03 19.26 -0.48
C PRO A 44 -4.42 20.65 -0.98
N LEU A 45 -4.56 20.85 -2.30
CA LEU A 45 -4.88 22.16 -2.89
C LEU A 45 -6.36 22.47 -2.73
N LEU A 46 -7.23 21.49 -3.02
CA LEU A 46 -8.66 21.62 -2.79
C LEU A 46 -8.97 21.80 -1.31
N MET A 47 -8.34 21.02 -0.43
CA MET A 47 -8.58 21.11 1.02
C MET A 47 -8.13 22.44 1.63
N ARG A 48 -7.10 23.08 1.07
CA ARG A 48 -6.62 24.42 1.47
C ARG A 48 -7.33 25.56 0.75
N GLN A 49 -8.36 25.28 -0.05
CA GLN A 49 -9.07 26.26 -0.88
C GLN A 49 -8.12 27.09 -1.76
N GLY A 50 -7.08 26.46 -2.30
CA GLY A 50 -6.11 27.11 -3.20
C GLY A 50 -5.07 28.01 -2.51
N GLN A 51 -4.96 28.01 -1.18
CA GLN A 51 -3.82 28.65 -0.52
C GLN A 51 -2.56 27.80 -0.66
N GLU A 52 -1.59 28.29 -1.43
CA GLU A 52 -0.22 27.76 -1.44
C GLU A 52 0.33 27.82 -0.02
N GLY A 53 0.85 26.69 0.48
CA GLY A 53 1.41 26.61 1.82
C GLY A 53 2.46 27.69 1.99
N THR A 54 2.33 28.55 2.99
CA THR A 54 3.31 29.60 3.25
C THR A 54 4.68 28.95 3.38
N PRO A 55 5.65 29.28 2.51
CA PRO A 55 7.00 28.76 2.66
C PRO A 55 7.49 29.12 4.07
N PRO A 56 8.28 28.25 4.72
CA PRO A 56 8.87 28.60 6.00
C PRO A 56 9.58 29.95 5.85
N PRO A 57 9.46 30.87 6.82
CA PRO A 57 10.10 32.17 6.72
C PRO A 57 11.59 31.94 6.41
N SER A 58 12.04 32.50 5.28
CA SER A 58 13.46 32.54 4.92
C SER A 58 14.18 33.31 6.01
N ASN A 59 14.65 32.60 7.03
CA ASN A 59 15.46 33.18 8.08
C ASN A 59 16.84 33.45 7.46
N PRO A 60 17.27 34.70 7.25
CA PRO A 60 18.62 34.95 6.80
C PRO A 60 19.51 34.70 8.02
N ALA A 61 20.06 33.50 8.14
CA ALA A 61 21.14 33.26 9.09
C ALA A 61 22.31 34.18 8.70
N PRO A 62 22.84 35.01 9.62
CA PRO A 62 23.94 35.90 9.29
C PRO A 62 25.18 35.08 8.95
N MET A 63 25.75 35.32 7.78
CA MET A 63 27.07 34.82 7.40
C MET A 63 28.09 35.34 8.43
N ARG A 64 28.52 34.46 9.33
CA ARG A 64 29.64 34.74 10.22
C ARG A 64 30.92 34.71 9.40
N THR A 65 31.38 35.87 8.96
CA THR A 65 32.78 36.05 8.59
C THR A 65 33.57 36.21 9.89
N SER A 66 34.58 35.36 10.09
CA SER A 66 35.56 35.55 11.16
C SER A 66 36.90 35.02 10.65
N PRO A 67 37.95 35.85 10.60
CA PRO A 67 39.31 35.36 10.40
C PRO A 67 39.87 34.90 11.74
N THR A 68 40.65 33.82 11.79
CA THR A 68 41.40 33.46 13.00
C THR A 68 42.80 33.03 12.62
N ALA A 69 43.78 33.85 12.99
CA ALA A 69 45.18 33.48 13.15
C ALA A 69 45.39 32.96 14.60
N PRO A 70 46.39 32.08 14.85
CA PRO A 70 46.52 31.38 16.12
C PRO A 70 47.50 32.08 17.07
N LYS A 71 47.24 32.02 18.39
CA LYS A 71 48.31 32.05 19.40
C LYS A 71 47.92 31.37 20.71
N THR A 72 48.87 30.56 21.14
CA THR A 72 48.96 29.63 22.28
C THR A 72 49.27 30.37 23.60
N VAL A 73 48.61 30.02 24.73
CA VAL A 73 49.15 29.54 26.05
C VAL A 73 48.10 29.58 27.21
N PRO A 74 48.24 28.78 28.30
CA PRO A 74 47.14 28.31 29.20
C PRO A 74 47.13 28.94 30.65
N PRO A 75 46.52 28.33 31.70
CA PRO A 75 45.24 28.70 32.36
C PRO A 75 45.40 29.27 33.81
N PRO A 76 44.32 29.53 34.59
CA PRO A 76 43.76 28.49 35.48
C PRO A 76 42.23 28.53 35.72
N GLN A 77 41.78 27.53 36.49
CA GLN A 77 40.42 27.02 36.77
C GLN A 77 39.34 28.02 37.26
N ARG A 78 38.08 27.75 36.86
CA ARG A 78 36.96 27.72 37.83
C ARG A 78 35.81 26.83 37.34
N GLN A 79 35.38 25.95 38.23
CA GLN A 79 34.27 25.00 38.08
C GLN A 79 32.93 25.73 38.00
N ILE A 80 32.12 25.39 37.01
CA ILE A 80 30.67 25.57 37.06
C ILE A 80 30.04 24.38 36.33
N ASN A 81 29.34 23.52 37.08
CA ASN A 81 28.53 22.45 36.51
C ASN A 81 27.31 23.07 35.83
N ALA A 82 27.29 23.07 34.50
CA ALA A 82 26.09 23.29 33.70
C ALA A 82 25.87 22.05 32.82
N PRO A 83 24.67 21.44 32.83
CA PRO A 83 24.39 20.33 31.94
C PRO A 83 24.34 20.83 30.50
N THR A 84 25.19 20.26 29.66
CA THR A 84 25.18 20.45 28.21
C THR A 84 23.85 19.93 27.63
N PRO A 85 23.15 20.67 26.77
CA PRO A 85 22.03 20.10 26.04
C PRO A 85 22.60 19.09 25.07
N ARG A 86 22.25 17.81 25.26
CA ARG A 86 22.49 16.76 24.27
C ARG A 86 21.81 17.20 22.98
N ARG A 87 22.63 17.35 21.93
CA ARG A 87 22.19 17.58 20.56
C ARG A 87 21.38 16.36 20.13
N ASN A 88 20.06 16.41 20.28
CA ASN A 88 19.18 15.44 19.67
C ASN A 88 19.34 15.59 18.16
N THR A 89 19.95 14.59 17.53
CA THR A 89 19.85 14.36 16.09
C THR A 89 18.36 14.28 15.74
N PRO A 90 17.86 15.12 14.81
CA PRO A 90 16.49 14.97 14.34
C PRO A 90 16.40 13.64 13.60
N MET A 91 15.66 12.69 14.17
CA MET A 91 15.21 11.51 13.45
C MET A 91 14.32 12.01 12.32
N THR A 92 14.84 11.95 11.10
CA THR A 92 14.08 12.28 9.90
C THR A 92 12.84 11.39 9.82
N ARG A 93 11.64 11.99 9.82
CA ARG A 93 10.38 11.31 9.51
C ARG A 93 10.33 11.15 7.98
N ASN A 94 11.07 10.18 7.46
CA ASN A 94 11.12 9.84 6.02
C ASN A 94 10.60 8.41 5.73
N GLY A 95 9.95 7.75 6.69
CA GLY A 95 9.61 6.33 6.60
C GLY A 95 8.35 5.99 5.79
N GLY A 96 7.39 6.90 5.65
CA GLY A 96 6.13 6.63 4.93
C GLY A 96 6.32 6.52 3.41
N ASP A 97 7.24 7.31 2.86
CA ASP A 97 7.55 7.26 1.42
C ASP A 97 8.28 5.96 1.06
N ALA A 98 9.12 5.43 1.97
CA ALA A 98 9.81 4.17 1.77
C ALA A 98 8.85 2.97 1.77
N GLU A 99 7.89 2.95 2.72
CA GLU A 99 6.85 1.91 2.79
C GLU A 99 5.91 1.96 1.57
N LEU A 100 5.56 3.17 1.09
CA LEU A 100 4.77 3.34 -0.14
C LEU A 100 5.51 2.82 -1.38
N VAL A 101 6.81 3.07 -1.49
CA VAL A 101 7.63 2.57 -2.59
C VAL A 101 7.73 1.04 -2.53
N GLU A 102 7.93 0.47 -1.35
CA GLU A 102 7.98 -0.98 -1.15
C GLU A 102 6.66 -1.65 -1.52
N LEU A 103 5.53 -1.11 -1.09
CA LEU A 103 4.21 -1.65 -1.41
C LEU A 103 3.92 -1.57 -2.93
N ASN A 104 4.31 -0.47 -3.58
CA ASN A 104 4.19 -0.36 -5.04
C ASN A 104 5.07 -1.39 -5.78
N GLN A 105 6.26 -1.68 -5.27
CA GLN A 105 7.13 -2.72 -5.84
C GLN A 105 6.47 -4.10 -5.70
N GLN A 106 5.91 -4.42 -4.53
CA GLN A 106 5.18 -5.69 -4.34
C GLN A 106 4.00 -5.83 -5.29
N ILE A 107 3.23 -4.75 -5.51
CA ILE A 107 2.12 -4.76 -6.48
C ILE A 107 2.63 -5.03 -7.90
N LEU A 108 3.75 -4.43 -8.29
CA LEU A 108 4.36 -4.64 -9.61
C LEU A 108 4.83 -6.08 -9.78
N ASP A 109 5.52 -6.63 -8.78
CA ASP A 109 6.03 -7.99 -8.80
C ASP A 109 4.89 -9.02 -8.84
N MET A 110 3.82 -8.77 -8.08
CA MET A 110 2.61 -9.60 -8.12
C MET A 110 1.93 -9.55 -9.49
N LYS A 111 1.82 -8.38 -10.11
CA LYS A 111 1.26 -8.24 -11.47
C LYS A 111 2.08 -9.03 -12.49
N LEU A 112 3.40 -8.89 -12.46
CA LEU A 112 4.28 -9.66 -13.35
C LEU A 112 4.15 -11.17 -13.11
N THR A 113 4.00 -11.59 -11.86
CA THR A 113 3.80 -13.00 -11.50
C THR A 113 2.47 -13.52 -12.03
N ILE A 114 1.38 -12.76 -11.86
CA ILE A 114 0.05 -13.11 -12.37
C ILE A 114 0.09 -13.21 -13.90
N ASP A 115 0.64 -12.21 -14.60
CA ASP A 115 0.78 -12.23 -16.06
C ASP A 115 1.57 -13.45 -16.56
N GLY A 116 2.59 -13.88 -15.79
CA GLY A 116 3.35 -15.11 -16.05
C GLY A 116 2.49 -16.36 -15.88
N LEU A 117 1.80 -16.47 -14.74
CA LEU A 117 0.92 -17.59 -14.42
C LEU A 117 -0.27 -17.71 -15.38
N GLU A 118 -0.83 -16.60 -15.85
CA GLU A 118 -1.92 -16.61 -16.84
C GLU A 118 -1.46 -17.19 -18.18
N LYS A 119 -0.24 -16.84 -18.63
CA LYS A 119 0.34 -17.42 -19.84
C LYS A 119 0.60 -18.91 -19.67
N GLU A 120 1.11 -19.33 -18.51
CA GLU A 120 1.33 -20.75 -18.22
C GLU A 120 0.00 -21.53 -18.16
N ARG A 121 -1.02 -20.98 -17.49
CA ARG A 121 -2.38 -21.53 -17.45
C ARG A 121 -2.93 -21.75 -18.86
N ASP A 122 -2.89 -20.71 -19.69
CA ASP A 122 -3.43 -20.78 -21.06
C ASP A 122 -2.62 -21.74 -21.94
N PHE A 123 -1.31 -21.78 -21.75
CA PHE A 123 -0.43 -22.73 -22.45
C PHE A 123 -0.74 -24.19 -22.11
N TYR A 124 -0.94 -24.52 -20.83
CA TYR A 124 -1.29 -25.88 -20.41
C TYR A 124 -2.72 -26.24 -20.79
N PHE A 125 -3.67 -25.31 -20.64
CA PHE A 125 -5.05 -25.51 -21.06
C PHE A 125 -5.15 -25.79 -22.56
N GLY A 126 -4.45 -25.02 -23.39
CA GLY A 126 -4.40 -25.26 -24.84
C GLY A 126 -3.89 -26.66 -25.19
N LYS A 127 -2.82 -27.14 -24.52
CA LYS A 127 -2.32 -28.51 -24.71
C LYS A 127 -3.34 -29.57 -24.32
N LEU A 128 -4.02 -29.40 -23.19
CA LEU A 128 -5.05 -30.35 -22.75
C LEU A 128 -6.23 -30.38 -23.73
N ARG A 129 -6.61 -29.21 -24.28
CA ARG A 129 -7.65 -29.12 -25.31
C ARG A 129 -7.24 -29.80 -26.63
N ASP A 130 -6.00 -29.61 -27.07
CA ASP A 130 -5.47 -30.30 -28.25
C ASP A 130 -5.48 -31.84 -28.04
N ILE A 131 -5.08 -32.30 -26.85
CA ILE A 131 -5.11 -33.74 -26.49
C ILE A 131 -6.56 -34.26 -26.47
N GLU A 132 -7.50 -33.49 -25.91
CA GLU A 132 -8.91 -33.85 -25.87
C GLU A 132 -9.49 -34.03 -27.28
N LEU A 133 -9.19 -33.09 -28.20
CA LEU A 133 -9.60 -33.20 -29.60
C LEU A 133 -9.07 -34.47 -30.26
N ILE A 134 -7.78 -34.79 -30.06
CA ILE A 134 -7.19 -36.03 -30.57
C ILE A 134 -7.91 -37.26 -30.00
N CYS A 135 -8.28 -37.25 -28.71
CA CYS A 135 -9.01 -38.37 -28.12
C CYS A 135 -10.40 -38.54 -28.73
N GLN A 136 -11.12 -37.44 -28.96
CA GLN A 136 -12.47 -37.43 -29.57
C GLN A 136 -12.44 -37.93 -31.03
N GLU A 137 -11.45 -37.52 -31.82
CA GLU A 137 -11.28 -37.98 -33.21
C GLU A 137 -11.04 -39.50 -33.29
N ASN A 138 -10.47 -40.10 -32.25
CA ASN A 138 -10.09 -41.52 -32.19
C ASN A 138 -11.01 -42.36 -31.29
N GLU A 139 -12.16 -41.84 -30.86
CA GLU A 139 -13.08 -42.52 -29.91
C GLU A 139 -13.56 -43.90 -30.42
N ASN A 140 -13.69 -44.04 -31.74
CA ASN A 140 -14.16 -45.26 -32.40
C ASN A 140 -13.18 -46.44 -32.31
N GLU A 141 -11.91 -46.20 -32.00
CA GLU A 141 -10.89 -47.25 -31.91
C GLU A 141 -10.93 -48.03 -30.57
N ASN A 142 -11.85 -47.67 -29.66
CA ASN A 142 -12.07 -48.35 -28.36
C ASN A 142 -10.77 -48.66 -27.60
N SER A 143 -9.85 -47.69 -27.57
CA SER A 143 -8.57 -47.83 -26.88
C SER A 143 -8.74 -47.62 -25.38
N SER A 144 -8.46 -48.66 -24.60
CA SER A 144 -8.42 -48.58 -23.12
C SER A 144 -7.43 -47.53 -22.58
N VAL A 145 -6.45 -47.11 -23.39
CA VAL A 145 -5.51 -46.04 -23.05
C VAL A 145 -6.16 -44.67 -23.22
N LEU A 146 -6.93 -44.45 -24.29
CA LEU A 146 -7.66 -43.19 -24.51
C LEU A 146 -8.67 -42.95 -23.38
N GLY A 147 -9.39 -43.98 -22.94
CA GLY A 147 -10.30 -43.87 -21.79
C GLY A 147 -9.61 -43.34 -20.52
N LYS A 148 -8.42 -43.84 -20.19
CA LYS A 148 -7.65 -43.34 -19.04
C LYS A 148 -7.18 -41.89 -19.20
N ILE A 149 -6.89 -41.46 -20.42
CA ILE A 149 -6.49 -40.07 -20.70
C ILE A 149 -7.71 -39.15 -20.52
N ILE A 150 -8.87 -39.55 -21.03
CA ILE A 150 -10.14 -38.86 -20.83
C ILE A 150 -10.48 -38.74 -19.34
N ASP A 151 -10.33 -39.82 -18.56
CA ASP A 151 -10.54 -39.78 -17.10
C ASP A 151 -9.65 -38.74 -16.40
N ILE A 152 -8.39 -38.60 -16.85
CA ILE A 152 -7.47 -37.58 -16.31
C ILE A 152 -7.92 -36.16 -16.71
N LEU A 153 -8.39 -35.96 -17.95
CA LEU A 153 -8.82 -34.66 -18.44
C LEU A 153 -10.07 -34.12 -17.73
N TYR A 154 -10.98 -35.01 -17.32
CA TYR A 154 -12.21 -34.65 -16.61
C TYR A 154 -12.15 -34.85 -15.09
N ALA A 155 -10.99 -35.25 -14.56
CA ALA A 155 -10.81 -35.33 -13.12
C ALA A 155 -10.95 -33.93 -12.50
N THR A 156 -11.82 -33.80 -11.50
CA THR A 156 -12.01 -32.55 -10.74
C THR A 156 -11.35 -32.67 -9.36
N GLU A 157 -10.65 -31.63 -8.93
CA GLU A 157 -10.28 -31.45 -7.52
C GLU A 157 -11.46 -30.81 -6.76
N GLU A 158 -11.59 -31.11 -5.47
CA GLU A 158 -12.67 -30.58 -4.62
C GLU A 158 -12.64 -29.03 -4.63
N GLY A 159 -13.60 -28.41 -5.33
CA GLY A 159 -13.69 -26.97 -5.54
C GLY A 159 -13.37 -26.45 -6.95
N PHE A 160 -13.01 -27.32 -7.89
CA PHE A 160 -12.77 -26.98 -9.31
C PHE A 160 -13.82 -27.55 -10.29
N ALA A 161 -14.89 -28.18 -9.76
CA ALA A 161 -16.02 -28.53 -10.60
C ALA A 161 -16.69 -27.25 -11.13
N PRO A 162 -16.92 -27.12 -12.45
CA PRO A 162 -17.87 -26.12 -12.94
C PRO A 162 -19.17 -26.25 -12.16
N PRO A 163 -19.82 -25.14 -11.77
CA PRO A 163 -21.23 -25.22 -11.36
C PRO A 163 -21.94 -26.04 -12.43
N GLU A 164 -22.63 -27.11 -12.02
CA GLU A 164 -23.43 -27.93 -12.92
C GLU A 164 -24.23 -26.98 -13.82
N ASP A 165 -24.04 -27.10 -15.14
CA ASP A 165 -24.55 -26.19 -16.15
C ASP A 165 -25.95 -25.70 -15.73
N GLU A 166 -26.05 -24.43 -15.32
CA GLU A 166 -27.35 -23.75 -15.34
C GLU A 166 -27.81 -23.89 -16.78
N GLU A 167 -28.86 -24.69 -17.00
CA GLU A 167 -29.60 -24.75 -18.24
C GLU A 167 -29.81 -23.30 -18.70
N ILE A 168 -28.98 -22.85 -19.65
CA ILE A 168 -29.21 -21.60 -20.35
C ILE A 168 -30.51 -21.86 -21.09
N ASP A 169 -31.60 -21.41 -20.46
CA ASP A 169 -32.95 -21.40 -20.98
C ASP A 169 -32.89 -20.84 -22.40
N LYS A 170 -32.96 -21.75 -23.37
CA LYS A 170 -33.29 -21.43 -24.74
C LYS A 170 -34.77 -21.04 -24.75
N GLY A 171 -35.05 -19.79 -24.37
CA GLY A 171 -36.40 -19.28 -24.22
C GLY A 171 -36.52 -17.80 -24.60
N ALA A 172 -36.91 -17.56 -25.85
CA ALA A 172 -37.32 -16.31 -26.48
C ALA A 172 -36.17 -15.33 -26.82
N GLY A 173 -35.79 -15.15 -28.07
CA GLY A 173 -36.68 -14.98 -29.23
C GLY A 173 -36.56 -13.52 -29.66
N ASP A 174 -36.04 -13.34 -30.86
CA ASP A 174 -35.84 -12.07 -31.54
C ASP A 174 -36.95 -11.04 -31.29
N GLN A 175 -36.55 -9.80 -31.01
CA GLN A 175 -37.17 -8.67 -31.65
C GLN A 175 -36.21 -7.49 -31.75
N GLU A 176 -35.94 -7.16 -33.00
CA GLU A 176 -35.22 -6.04 -33.56
C GLU A 176 -35.85 -4.68 -33.17
N GLU A 177 -35.07 -3.62 -33.45
CA GLU A 177 -35.52 -2.28 -33.86
C GLU A 177 -36.13 -1.35 -32.80
N PHE A 178 -35.32 -0.44 -32.23
CA PHE A 178 -35.09 0.96 -32.71
C PHE A 178 -34.20 1.73 -31.71
#